data_AF-A0A3D0ULV9-F1
#
_entry.id   AF-A0A3D0ULV9-F1
#
_cell.length_a   1.000
_cell.length_b   1.000
_cell.length_c   1.000
_cell.angle_alpha   90.00
_cell.angle_beta   90.00
_cell.angle_gamma   90.00
#
_symmetry.space_group_name_H-M   'P 1'
#
loop_
_entity.id
_entity.type
_entity.pdbx_description
1 polymer ?
#
loop_
_entity_poly.entity_id
_entity_poly.type
_entity_poly.pdbx_seq_one_letter_code
_entity_poly.pdbx_strand_id
1 'polypeptide(L)'
;YAYFFGVKNPIVHVMGYFVAILRERIASFESQDSSLLDEDINIDSELLGGVSINDLRKNLNEINDFMEYECASAEARYGIEFDASLITGIDPPAEVESALAAINTAHNEVSSDISLAKARADQTIVQSKRAVEIETLRAEAEVEPLIMLAEQLRELKESGPDVLGAYLRNVRLDLFKKAGHIYLEAPE
;
A
#
# COMPACT_ATOMS: atom_id res chain seq x y z
N TYR A 1 -27.10 50.81 -11.97
CA TYR A 1 -25.78 50.32 -12.37
C TYR A 1 -24.87 51.52 -12.56
N ALA A 2 -23.97 51.75 -11.61
CA ALA A 2 -23.01 52.85 -11.67
C ALA A 2 -21.82 52.36 -12.49
N TYR A 3 -21.69 52.83 -13.72
CA TYR A 3 -20.45 52.69 -14.46
C TYR A 3 -19.30 53.25 -13.62
N PHE A 4 -18.12 52.64 -13.72
CA PHE A 4 -16.92 52.93 -12.92
C PHE A 4 -16.50 54.41 -12.83
N PHE A 5 -17.03 55.24 -13.73
CA PHE A 5 -16.78 56.68 -13.88
C PHE A 5 -17.14 57.57 -12.67
N GLY A 6 -17.80 57.04 -11.63
CA GLY A 6 -18.13 57.79 -10.40
C GLY A 6 -17.30 57.43 -9.16
N VAL A 7 -16.38 56.46 -9.25
CA VAL A 7 -15.70 55.88 -8.07
C VAL A 7 -14.34 56.55 -7.85
N LYS A 8 -14.09 56.99 -6.60
CA LYS A 8 -12.86 57.71 -6.22
C LYS A 8 -11.59 56.87 -6.41
N ASN A 9 -11.67 55.56 -6.17
CA ASN A 9 -10.59 54.58 -6.28
C ASN A 9 -11.04 53.35 -7.08
N PRO A 10 -11.05 53.42 -8.42
CA PRO A 10 -11.55 52.36 -9.29
C PRO A 10 -10.84 51.00 -9.05
N ILE A 11 -9.51 50.99 -8.99
CA ILE A 11 -8.70 49.76 -8.86
C ILE A 11 -9.10 48.93 -7.63
N VAL A 12 -9.34 49.57 -6.49
CA VAL A 12 -9.72 48.87 -5.25
C VAL A 12 -11.07 48.16 -5.42
N HIS A 13 -11.99 48.73 -6.19
CA HIS A 13 -13.29 48.14 -6.43
C HIS A 13 -13.20 46.90 -7.35
N VAL A 14 -12.33 46.95 -8.38
CA VAL A 14 -12.03 45.80 -9.23
C VAL A 14 -11.41 44.66 -8.42
N MET A 15 -10.39 44.99 -7.62
CA MET A 15 -9.72 44.03 -6.75
C MET A 15 -10.68 43.44 -5.71
N GLY A 16 -11.59 44.25 -5.16
CA GLY A 16 -12.60 43.79 -4.21
C GLY A 16 -13.57 42.78 -4.82
N TYR A 17 -14.00 43.00 -6.07
CA TYR A 17 -14.83 42.05 -6.80
C TYR A 17 -14.09 40.73 -7.07
N PHE A 18 -12.84 40.81 -7.54
CA PHE A 18 -12.00 39.64 -7.76
C PHE A 18 -11.81 38.80 -6.48
N VAL A 19 -11.45 39.46 -5.37
CA VAL A 19 -11.27 38.80 -4.06
C VAL A 19 -12.56 38.18 -3.55
N ALA A 20 -13.73 38.77 -3.85
CA ALA A 20 -15.02 38.20 -3.45
C ALA A 20 -15.31 36.87 -4.15
N ILE A 21 -15.13 36.81 -5.48
CA ILE A 21 -15.32 35.56 -6.25
C ILE A 21 -14.34 34.49 -5.78
N LEU A 22 -13.07 34.85 -5.60
CA LEU A 22 -12.05 33.92 -5.14
C LEU A 22 -12.37 33.36 -3.75
N ARG A 23 -12.85 34.22 -2.83
CA ARG A 23 -13.26 33.78 -1.49
C ARG A 23 -14.46 32.83 -1.55
N GLU A 24 -15.45 33.14 -2.38
CA GLU A 24 -16.62 32.29 -2.60
C GLU A 24 -16.21 30.92 -3.15
N ARG A 25 -15.30 30.90 -4.13
CA ARG A 25 -14.77 29.65 -4.69
C ARG A 25 -14.01 28.83 -3.66
N ILE A 26 -13.15 29.44 -2.84
CA ILE A 26 -12.42 28.72 -1.79
C ILE A 26 -13.37 28.15 -0.74
N ALA A 27 -14.41 28.90 -0.36
CA ALA A 27 -15.38 28.46 0.64
C ALA A 27 -16.29 27.33 0.15
N SER A 28 -16.54 27.26 -1.16
CA SER A 28 -17.38 26.23 -1.81
C SER A 28 -16.56 25.11 -2.46
N PHE A 29 -15.24 25.09 -2.26
CA PHE A 29 -14.38 24.09 -2.89
C PHE A 29 -14.50 22.75 -2.17
N GLU A 30 -14.83 21.71 -2.93
CA GLU A 30 -14.84 20.33 -2.46
C GLU A 30 -13.83 19.53 -3.29
N SER A 31 -12.81 18.97 -2.64
CA SER A 31 -11.84 18.10 -3.31
C SER A 31 -12.47 16.74 -3.60
N GLN A 32 -12.29 16.19 -4.81
CA GLN A 32 -12.69 14.81 -5.08
C GLN A 32 -11.85 13.80 -4.27
N ASP A 33 -10.59 14.13 -3.97
CA ASP A 33 -9.64 13.28 -3.24
C ASP A 33 -10.03 12.99 -1.78
N SER A 34 -10.81 13.86 -1.14
CA SER A 34 -11.29 13.63 0.23
C SER A 34 -12.30 12.48 0.34
N SER A 35 -12.76 11.93 -0.80
CA SER A 35 -13.61 10.73 -0.83
C SER A 35 -12.84 9.41 -0.95
N LEU A 36 -11.53 9.44 -1.25
CA LEU A 36 -10.73 8.25 -1.54
C LEU A 36 -9.68 7.91 -0.46
N LEU A 37 -9.47 8.79 0.52
CA LEU A 37 -8.57 8.55 1.64
C LEU A 37 -9.35 7.96 2.82
N ASP A 38 -9.19 6.64 2.97
CA ASP A 38 -9.27 5.86 4.21
C ASP A 38 -10.66 5.60 4.85
N GLU A 39 -11.31 4.50 4.43
CA GLU A 39 -12.26 3.77 5.28
C GLU A 39 -11.62 3.26 6.60
N ASP A 40 -10.28 3.25 6.71
CA ASP A 40 -9.54 2.70 7.86
C ASP A 40 -9.03 3.76 8.87
N ILE A 41 -9.18 5.07 8.61
CA ILE A 41 -8.78 6.14 9.54
C ILE A 41 -9.94 7.14 9.70
N ASN A 42 -11.06 6.64 10.19
CA ASN A 42 -12.23 7.44 10.52
C ASN A 42 -12.07 8.14 11.89
N ILE A 43 -11.04 8.98 12.03
CA ILE A 43 -10.91 9.89 13.16
C ILE A 43 -10.68 11.29 12.57
N ASP A 44 -11.75 12.08 12.58
CA ASP A 44 -11.78 13.55 12.50
C ASP A 44 -11.83 14.25 11.13
N SER A 45 -12.19 13.59 10.03
CA SER A 45 -12.49 14.31 8.77
C SER A 45 -13.79 15.15 8.88
N GLU A 46 -14.76 14.73 9.69
CA GLU A 46 -16.06 15.40 9.83
C GLU A 46 -16.06 16.60 10.80
N LEU A 47 -15.01 16.74 11.64
CA LEU A 47 -14.85 17.87 12.58
C LEU A 47 -13.94 19.00 12.06
N LEU A 48 -13.10 18.74 11.05
CA LEU A 48 -12.36 19.77 10.32
C LEU A 48 -13.12 20.15 9.05
N GLY A 49 -14.27 20.81 9.20
CA GLY A 49 -15.05 21.39 8.10
C GLY A 49 -14.35 22.57 7.42
N GLY A 50 -13.18 22.34 6.83
CA GLY A 50 -12.37 23.33 6.16
C GLY A 50 -11.55 22.69 5.04
N VAL A 51 -11.49 23.39 3.91
CA VAL A 51 -10.69 22.97 2.75
C VAL A 51 -9.20 23.03 3.11
N SER A 52 -8.45 21.96 2.85
CA SER A 52 -7.01 21.97 3.10
C SER A 52 -6.29 22.86 2.08
N ILE A 53 -5.30 23.62 2.55
CA ILE A 53 -4.48 24.47 1.66
C ILE A 53 -3.75 23.64 0.60
N ASN A 54 -3.47 22.37 0.90
CA ASN A 54 -2.81 21.46 -0.01
C ASN A 54 -3.74 21.05 -1.16
N ASP A 55 -5.03 20.87 -0.89
CA ASP A 55 -6.01 20.52 -1.92
C ASP A 55 -6.27 21.68 -2.88
N LEU A 56 -6.31 22.91 -2.36
CA LEU A 56 -6.37 24.11 -3.19
C LEU A 56 -5.13 24.24 -4.09
N ARG A 57 -3.95 23.90 -3.57
CA ARG A 57 -2.70 23.95 -4.33
C ARG A 57 -2.66 22.90 -5.44
N LYS A 58 -3.10 21.67 -5.17
CA LYS A 58 -3.18 20.59 -6.18
C LYS A 58 -4.14 20.94 -7.31
N ASN A 59 -5.28 21.55 -6.96
CA ASN A 59 -6.38 21.82 -7.89
C ASN A 59 -6.42 23.29 -8.36
N LEU A 60 -5.26 23.95 -8.43
CA LEU A 60 -5.18 25.37 -8.79
C LEU A 60 -5.73 25.66 -10.20
N ASN A 61 -5.59 24.70 -11.12
CA ASN A 61 -6.11 24.80 -12.48
C ASN A 61 -7.64 24.93 -12.48
N GLU A 62 -8.35 24.10 -11.71
CA GLU A 62 -9.82 24.16 -11.63
C GLU A 62 -10.31 25.46 -11.01
N ILE A 63 -9.53 26.03 -10.09
CA ILE A 63 -9.82 27.34 -9.50
C ILE A 63 -9.63 28.42 -10.57
N ASN A 64 -8.55 28.35 -11.36
CA ASN A 64 -8.29 29.31 -12.43
C ASN A 64 -9.38 29.27 -13.52
N ASP A 65 -9.80 28.08 -13.96
CA ASP A 65 -10.87 27.91 -14.95
C ASP A 65 -12.20 28.51 -14.45
N PHE A 66 -12.52 28.28 -13.17
CA PHE A 66 -13.71 28.87 -12.54
C PHE A 66 -13.62 30.40 -12.47
N MET A 67 -12.47 30.93 -12.07
CA MET A 67 -12.24 32.38 -11.99
C MET A 67 -12.38 33.03 -13.36
N GLU A 68 -11.85 32.43 -14.42
CA GLU A 68 -11.98 32.92 -15.79
C GLU A 68 -13.45 32.97 -16.24
N TYR A 69 -14.22 31.91 -15.94
CA TYR A 69 -15.65 31.85 -16.26
C TYR A 69 -16.46 32.93 -15.54
N GLU A 70 -16.29 33.10 -14.22
CA GLU A 70 -17.05 34.10 -13.46
C GLU A 70 -16.62 35.54 -13.80
N CYS A 71 -15.32 35.77 -14.05
CA CYS A 71 -14.80 37.07 -14.45
C CYS A 71 -15.26 37.52 -15.85
N ALA A 72 -15.66 36.61 -16.74
CA ALA A 72 -16.28 36.98 -18.02
C ALA A 72 -17.59 37.78 -17.84
N SER A 73 -18.30 37.59 -16.71
CA SER A 73 -19.52 38.34 -16.41
C SER A 73 -19.28 39.77 -15.90
N ALA A 74 -18.00 40.13 -15.62
CA ALA A 74 -17.61 41.43 -15.08
C ALA A 74 -17.81 42.57 -16.09
N GLU A 75 -17.65 42.29 -17.39
CA GLU A 75 -17.79 43.29 -18.45
C GLU A 75 -19.22 43.87 -18.47
N ALA A 76 -20.22 43.00 -18.43
CA ALA A 76 -21.62 43.41 -18.46
C ALA A 76 -22.09 44.14 -17.17
N ARG A 77 -21.51 43.81 -16.01
CA ARG A 77 -21.94 44.37 -14.71
C ARG A 77 -21.18 45.63 -14.31
N TYR A 78 -19.88 45.68 -14.61
CA TYR A 78 -18.96 46.72 -14.13
C TYR A 78 -18.23 47.46 -15.26
N GLY A 79 -18.35 47.01 -16.52
CA GLY A 79 -17.69 47.62 -17.67
C GLY A 79 -16.19 47.36 -17.70
N ILE A 80 -15.73 46.23 -17.14
CA ILE A 80 -14.32 45.86 -17.03
C ILE A 80 -14.13 44.47 -17.62
N GLU A 81 -13.14 44.34 -18.48
CA GLU A 81 -12.70 43.09 -19.08
C GLU A 81 -11.38 42.64 -18.42
N PHE A 82 -11.29 41.37 -18.06
CA PHE A 82 -10.05 40.76 -17.56
C PHE A 82 -9.42 39.93 -18.68
N ASP A 83 -8.26 40.35 -19.16
CA ASP A 83 -7.51 39.63 -20.22
C ASP A 83 -7.06 38.23 -19.77
N ALA A 84 -6.72 38.06 -18.50
CA ALA A 84 -6.40 36.78 -17.88
C ALA A 84 -6.54 36.85 -16.36
N SER A 85 -7.01 35.77 -15.74
CA SER A 85 -7.04 35.58 -14.29
C SER A 85 -6.26 34.30 -13.94
N LEU A 86 -4.99 34.45 -13.57
CA LEU A 86 -4.15 33.32 -13.19
C LEU A 86 -3.66 33.47 -11.75
N ILE A 87 -4.03 32.50 -10.90
CA ILE A 87 -3.44 32.32 -9.59
C ILE A 87 -2.14 31.52 -9.78
N THR A 88 -1.02 32.10 -9.36
CA THR A 88 0.32 31.52 -9.54
C THR A 88 0.73 30.59 -8.39
N GLY A 89 0.19 30.81 -7.21
CA GLY A 89 0.50 30.03 -6.02
C GLY A 89 -0.37 30.43 -4.84
N ILE A 90 -0.48 29.54 -3.87
CA ILE A 90 -1.14 29.79 -2.60
C ILE A 90 -0.16 29.47 -1.48
N ASP A 91 0.31 30.55 -0.85
CA ASP A 91 1.32 30.50 0.20
C ASP A 91 0.64 30.62 1.57
N PRO A 92 0.82 29.66 2.47
CA PRO A 92 0.34 29.77 3.84
C PRO A 92 1.18 30.79 4.63
N PRO A 93 0.66 31.31 5.76
CA PRO A 93 1.47 32.08 6.71
C PRO A 93 2.68 31.27 7.20
N ALA A 94 3.80 31.93 7.48
CA ALA A 94 5.08 31.27 7.80
C ALA A 94 5.01 30.27 8.97
N GLU A 95 4.23 30.57 10.02
CA GLU A 95 4.03 29.67 11.16
C GLU A 95 3.31 28.37 10.74
N VAL A 96 2.33 28.49 9.85
CA VAL A 96 1.54 27.37 9.31
C VAL A 96 2.38 26.56 8.33
N GLU A 97 3.23 27.20 7.52
CA GLU A 97 4.13 26.52 6.59
C GLU A 97 5.08 25.56 7.33
N SER A 98 5.70 26.02 8.41
CA SER A 98 6.57 25.18 9.25
C SER A 98 5.82 24.01 9.87
N ALA A 99 4.58 24.24 10.34
CA ALA A 99 3.76 23.18 10.91
C ALA A 99 3.37 22.12 9.86
N LEU A 100 2.97 22.55 8.65
CA LEU A 100 2.64 21.66 7.55
C LEU A 100 3.86 20.84 7.10
N ALA A 101 5.05 21.45 7.05
CA ALA A 101 6.29 20.75 6.74
C ALA A 101 6.60 19.66 7.79
N ALA A 102 6.43 19.97 9.08
CA ALA A 102 6.60 19.01 10.16
C ALA A 102 5.60 17.86 10.08
N ILE A 103 4.31 18.16 9.85
CA ILE A 103 3.25 17.16 9.68
C ILE A 103 3.54 16.25 8.49
N ASN A 104 3.90 16.81 7.33
CA ASN A 104 4.21 16.02 6.15
C ASN A 104 5.42 15.11 6.37
N THR A 105 6.43 15.60 7.10
CA THR A 105 7.60 14.79 7.44
C THR A 105 7.20 13.61 8.33
N ALA A 106 6.44 13.87 9.39
CA ALA A 106 5.95 12.82 10.29
C ALA A 106 5.02 11.83 9.58
N HIS A 107 4.13 12.30 8.70
CA HIS A 107 3.24 11.44 7.93
C HIS A 107 4.02 10.52 6.97
N ASN A 108 5.02 11.06 6.26
CA ASN A 108 5.86 10.28 5.36
C ASN A 108 6.71 9.25 6.12
N GLU A 109 7.21 9.61 7.30
CA GLU A 109 7.94 8.70 8.19
C GLU A 109 7.04 7.54 8.64
N VAL A 110 5.85 7.84 9.17
CA VAL A 110 4.87 6.83 9.60
C VAL A 110 4.44 5.95 8.43
N SER A 111 4.16 6.52 7.25
CA SER A 111 3.77 5.78 6.05
C SER A 111 4.89 4.84 5.56
N SER A 112 6.15 5.29 5.64
CA SER A 112 7.32 4.45 5.36
C SER A 112 7.42 3.28 6.35
N ASP A 113 7.28 3.54 7.65
CA ASP A 113 7.35 2.51 8.69
C ASP A 113 6.22 1.47 8.56
N ILE A 114 4.99 1.92 8.28
CA ILE A 114 3.84 1.05 8.03
C ILE A 114 4.11 0.15 6.81
N SER A 115 4.63 0.73 5.73
CA SER A 115 4.94 -0.02 4.50
C SER A 115 5.97 -1.11 4.74
N LEU A 116 7.02 -0.78 5.51
CA LEU A 116 8.06 -1.72 5.89
C LEU A 116 7.53 -2.81 6.84
N ALA A 117 6.71 -2.45 7.83
CA ALA A 117 6.08 -3.40 8.74
C ALA A 117 5.16 -4.37 7.99
N LYS A 118 4.36 -3.86 7.04
CA LYS A 118 3.47 -4.65 6.18
C LYS A 118 4.26 -5.64 5.32
N ALA A 119 5.35 -5.19 4.67
CA ALA A 119 6.22 -6.07 3.89
C ALA A 119 6.84 -7.20 4.74
N ARG A 120 7.26 -6.89 5.98
CA ARG A 120 7.77 -7.91 6.92
C ARG A 120 6.70 -8.91 7.33
N ALA A 121 5.48 -8.44 7.59
CA ALA A 121 4.35 -9.30 7.92
C ALA A 121 4.02 -10.25 6.76
N ASP A 122 3.94 -9.73 5.53
CA ASP A 122 3.68 -10.52 4.32
C ASP A 122 4.77 -11.59 4.11
N GLN A 123 6.04 -11.22 4.28
CA GLN A 123 7.15 -12.17 4.19
C GLN A 123 7.03 -13.27 5.26
N THR A 124 6.70 -12.90 6.49
CA THR A 124 6.54 -13.85 7.60
C THR A 124 5.38 -14.82 7.33
N ILE A 125 4.27 -14.32 6.79
CA ILE A 125 3.11 -15.15 6.42
C ILE A 125 3.49 -16.17 5.33
N VAL A 126 4.18 -15.72 4.28
CA VAL A 126 4.62 -16.60 3.18
C VAL A 126 5.61 -17.66 3.69
N GLN A 127 6.56 -17.26 4.54
CA GLN A 127 7.51 -18.20 5.15
C GLN A 127 6.82 -19.22 6.04
N SER A 128 5.82 -18.78 6.82
CA SER A 128 5.07 -19.66 7.72
C SER A 128 4.26 -20.70 6.94
N LYS A 129 3.61 -20.29 5.83
CA LYS A 129 2.90 -21.22 4.94
C LYS A 129 3.83 -22.28 4.35
N ARG A 130 4.98 -21.85 3.80
CA ARG A 130 5.98 -22.77 3.26
C ARG A 130 6.55 -23.71 4.32
N ALA A 131 6.77 -23.23 5.54
CA ALA A 131 7.24 -24.07 6.63
C ALA A 131 6.24 -25.18 6.96
N VAL A 132 4.94 -24.86 7.01
CA VAL A 132 3.87 -25.86 7.21
C VAL A 132 3.85 -26.87 6.08
N GLU A 133 3.92 -26.43 4.81
CA GLU A 133 3.96 -27.32 3.65
C GLU A 133 5.14 -28.29 3.70
N ILE A 134 6.34 -27.80 4.05
CA ILE A 134 7.54 -28.63 4.18
C ILE A 134 7.37 -29.68 5.28
N GLU A 135 6.86 -29.28 6.46
CA GLU A 135 6.63 -30.21 7.56
C GLU A 135 5.56 -31.26 7.21
N THR A 136 4.50 -30.88 6.50
CA THR A 136 3.49 -31.85 6.05
C THR A 136 4.08 -32.86 5.07
N LEU A 137 4.86 -32.40 4.08
CA LEU A 137 5.53 -33.28 3.13
C LEU A 137 6.55 -34.19 3.79
N ARG A 138 7.26 -33.68 4.81
CA ARG A 138 8.21 -34.46 5.59
C ARG A 138 7.51 -35.55 6.39
N ALA A 139 6.39 -35.24 7.03
CA ALA A 139 5.58 -36.22 7.75
C ALA A 139 5.07 -37.33 6.82
N GLU A 140 4.60 -36.99 5.62
CA GLU A 140 4.18 -37.98 4.61
C GLU A 140 5.35 -38.85 4.16
N ALA A 141 6.51 -38.25 3.87
CA ALA A 141 7.71 -38.96 3.46
C ALA A 141 8.29 -39.89 4.54
N GLU A 142 8.09 -39.59 5.83
CA GLU A 142 8.48 -40.49 6.93
C GLU A 142 7.54 -41.70 7.06
N VAL A 143 6.26 -41.54 6.72
CA VAL A 143 5.25 -42.60 6.81
C VAL A 143 5.30 -43.56 5.61
N GLU A 144 5.63 -43.06 4.41
CA GLU A 144 5.64 -43.86 3.17
C GLU A 144 6.52 -45.12 3.24
N PRO A 145 7.79 -45.08 3.73
CA PRO A 145 8.61 -46.28 3.89
C PRO A 145 8.02 -47.29 4.88
N LEU A 146 7.35 -46.82 5.94
CA LEU A 146 6.72 -47.68 6.94
C LEU A 146 5.54 -48.44 6.35
N ILE A 147 4.73 -47.76 5.53
CA ILE A 147 3.61 -48.40 4.80
C ILE A 147 4.16 -49.42 3.81
N MET A 148 5.17 -49.06 3.01
CA MET A 148 5.76 -49.96 2.02
C MET A 148 6.34 -51.22 2.66
N LEU A 149 7.02 -51.07 3.82
CA LEU A 149 7.55 -52.20 4.58
C LEU A 149 6.43 -53.06 5.18
N ALA A 150 5.37 -52.44 5.71
CA ALA A 150 4.21 -53.17 6.22
C ALA A 150 3.50 -53.98 5.14
N GLU A 151 3.39 -53.43 3.92
CA GLU A 151 2.82 -54.13 2.76
C GLU A 151 3.69 -55.30 2.32
N GLN A 152 5.01 -55.12 2.23
CA GLN A 152 5.95 -56.20 1.96
C GLN A 152 5.88 -57.32 3.00
N LEU A 153 5.81 -56.98 4.30
CA LEU A 153 5.65 -57.97 5.36
C LEU A 153 4.31 -58.72 5.26
N ARG A 154 3.24 -58.04 4.82
CA ARG A 154 1.94 -58.65 4.61
C ARG A 154 1.96 -59.64 3.43
N GLU A 155 2.57 -59.27 2.31
CA GLU A 155 2.74 -60.16 1.15
C GLU A 155 3.59 -61.39 1.51
N LEU A 156 4.65 -61.20 2.30
CA LEU A 156 5.48 -62.31 2.80
C LEU A 156 4.71 -63.26 3.73
N LYS A 157 3.74 -62.74 4.48
CA LYS A 157 2.87 -63.54 5.35
C LYS A 157 1.85 -64.36 4.56
N GLU A 158 1.28 -63.78 3.50
CA GLU A 158 0.32 -64.47 2.62
C GLU A 158 0.97 -65.61 1.83
N SER A 159 2.26 -65.50 1.50
CA SER A 159 3.02 -66.51 0.74
C SER A 159 3.44 -67.76 1.55
N GLY A 160 3.13 -67.82 2.86
CA GLY A 160 3.21 -69.04 3.68
C GLY A 160 4.26 -69.01 4.81
N PRO A 161 4.14 -69.88 5.83
CA PRO A 161 4.90 -69.79 7.08
C PRO A 161 6.41 -70.09 6.94
N ASP A 162 6.83 -70.79 5.89
CA ASP A 162 8.24 -71.22 5.70
C ASP A 162 9.09 -70.20 4.91
N VAL A 163 8.43 -69.25 4.22
CA VAL A 163 9.08 -68.26 3.34
C VAL A 163 9.86 -67.21 4.15
N LEU A 164 9.37 -66.88 5.35
CA LEU A 164 9.98 -65.89 6.24
C LEU A 164 11.35 -66.36 6.77
N GLY A 165 11.48 -67.66 7.03
CA GLY A 165 12.74 -68.29 7.42
C GLY A 165 13.78 -68.30 6.29
N ALA A 166 13.32 -68.56 5.05
CA ALA A 166 14.17 -68.53 3.86
C ALA A 166 14.65 -67.10 3.53
N TYR A 167 13.79 -66.09 3.67
CA TYR A 167 14.14 -64.67 3.48
C TYR A 167 15.21 -64.21 4.48
N LEU A 168 15.04 -64.48 5.78
CA LEU A 168 16.04 -64.14 6.80
C LEU A 168 17.39 -64.82 6.55
N ARG A 169 17.39 -66.05 6.05
CA ARG A 169 18.61 -66.77 5.68
C ARG A 169 19.34 -66.12 4.50
N ASN A 170 18.61 -65.71 3.46
CA ASN A 170 19.17 -65.04 2.29
C ASN A 170 19.71 -63.65 2.62
N VAL A 171 18.97 -62.86 3.42
CA VAL A 171 19.43 -61.53 3.87
C VAL A 171 20.68 -61.64 4.74
N ARG A 172 20.77 -62.63 5.63
CA ARG A 172 22.00 -62.88 6.40
C ARG A 172 23.18 -63.18 5.49
N LEU A 173 23.02 -64.04 4.50
CA LEU A 173 24.09 -64.38 3.55
C LEU A 173 24.60 -63.15 2.77
N ASP A 174 23.71 -62.24 2.37
CA ASP A 174 24.10 -60.99 1.70
C ASP A 174 24.78 -59.98 2.65
N LEU A 175 24.33 -59.89 3.90
CA LEU A 175 25.00 -59.08 4.93
C LEU A 175 26.41 -59.59 5.22
N PHE A 176 26.60 -60.90 5.32
CA PHE A 176 27.93 -61.51 5.50
C PHE A 176 28.85 -61.24 4.30
N LYS A 177 28.32 -61.22 3.06
CA LYS A 177 29.09 -60.81 1.87
C LYS A 177 29.50 -59.34 1.92
N LYS A 178 28.59 -58.42 2.28
CA LYS A 178 28.90 -56.98 2.39
C LYS A 178 29.89 -56.67 3.51
N ALA A 179 29.76 -57.34 4.65
CA ALA A 179 30.70 -57.19 5.77
C ALA A 179 32.11 -57.71 5.41
N GLY A 180 32.21 -58.75 4.58
CA GLY A 180 33.50 -59.25 4.06
C GLY A 180 34.17 -58.34 3.03
N HIS A 181 33.53 -57.27 2.56
CA HIS A 181 34.13 -56.29 1.65
C HIS A 181 34.69 -55.04 2.35
N ILE A 182 34.44 -54.88 3.66
CA ILE A 182 35.07 -53.82 4.48
C ILE A 182 36.34 -54.40 5.11
N TYR A 183 37.35 -54.70 4.27
CA TYR A 183 38.71 -54.87 4.75
C TYR A 183 39.43 -53.52 4.67
N LEU A 184 40.08 -53.21 5.79
CA LEU A 184 40.71 -51.97 6.21
C LEU A 184 41.87 -51.56 5.27
N GLU A 185 41.70 -50.53 4.45
CA GLU A 185 42.86 -49.75 3.96
C GLU A 185 43.31 -48.84 5.11
N ALA A 186 44.36 -49.23 5.81
CA ALA A 186 45.11 -48.35 6.68
C ALA A 186 46.01 -47.47 5.79
N PRO A 187 45.93 -46.13 5.88
CA PRO A 187 46.87 -45.25 5.18
C PRO A 187 48.23 -45.24 5.91
N GLU A 188 49.31 -45.50 5.16
CA GLU A 188 50.69 -45.09 5.51
C GLU A 188 50.91 -43.60 5.24
#